data_AF-A0A9Q0TDX0-F1
#
_entry.id   AF-A0A9Q0TDX0-F1
#
_cell.length_a   1.000
_cell.length_b   1.000
_cell.length_c   1.000
_cell.angle_alpha   90.00
_cell.angle_beta   90.00
_cell.angle_gamma   90.00
#
_symmetry.space_group_name_H-M   'P 1'
#
loop_
_entity.id
_entity.type
_entity.pdbx_description
1 polymer ?
#
loop_
_entity_poly.entity_id
_entity_poly.type
_entity_poly.pdbx_seq_one_letter_code
_entity_poly.pdbx_strand_id
1 'polypeptide(L)'
;MEVFINKCSSCSVPRFDTKLRFTLVVFEIALILLCFLAINAESHDHQLQQQSAERGSENVISHSCIHDQIIEERKRPGRQGRALLGIPESSLQQKDVKQPIRIFLNYDAVGHSPERDCRKVGDIVKLGEPPVASLPGTACNPYGDPPLYGDCWYNCTVDDISGKDKKHRLRKALGQTSDWFKRALAVEPVKGNLRLSGYSACGQDGGVQLPRGYVEEGVADADLVLLVTTRPTTGNTLAWAVACERDQWGRAIAGHVNVAPRHLTAEAETLLSATLIHEVMHVLGF
;
A
#
# COMPACT_ATOMS: atom_id res chain seq x y z
N MET A 1 -81.52 -31.13 -4.76
CA MET A 1 -80.06 -31.22 -4.51
C MET A 1 -79.54 -29.80 -4.62
N GLU A 2 -79.19 -29.22 -3.49
CA GLU A 2 -78.93 -27.78 -3.31
C GLU A 2 -77.56 -27.40 -3.86
N VAL A 3 -77.49 -26.27 -4.57
CA VAL A 3 -76.25 -25.64 -5.03
C VAL A 3 -75.96 -24.47 -4.10
N PHE A 4 -74.95 -24.62 -3.25
CA PHE A 4 -74.45 -23.55 -2.39
C PHE A 4 -73.66 -22.52 -3.21
N ILE A 5 -74.21 -21.31 -3.35
CA ILE A 5 -73.49 -20.13 -3.83
C ILE A 5 -72.97 -19.36 -2.60
N ASN A 6 -71.66 -19.42 -2.35
CA ASN A 6 -71.02 -18.56 -1.36
C ASN A 6 -70.77 -17.17 -1.95
N LYS A 7 -71.41 -16.16 -1.35
CA LYS A 7 -71.13 -14.73 -1.53
C LYS A 7 -69.69 -14.42 -1.10
N CYS A 8 -68.92 -13.78 -1.98
CA CYS A 8 -67.66 -13.15 -1.59
C CYS A 8 -67.93 -11.66 -1.29
N SER A 9 -67.60 -11.23 -0.08
CA SER A 9 -67.76 -9.86 0.41
C SER A 9 -66.63 -8.95 -0.07
N SER A 10 -66.98 -7.68 -0.28
CA SER A 10 -66.07 -6.59 -0.67
C SER A 10 -64.91 -6.40 0.30
N CYS A 11 -63.67 -6.39 -0.20
CA CYS A 11 -62.49 -5.94 0.54
C CYS A 11 -62.10 -4.54 0.06
N SER A 12 -62.24 -3.55 0.94
CA SER A 12 -61.77 -2.18 0.78
C SER A 12 -60.24 -2.10 0.88
N VAL A 13 -59.58 -1.64 -0.18
CA VAL A 13 -58.15 -1.33 -0.21
C VAL A 13 -57.89 -0.02 0.57
N PRO A 14 -56.95 0.03 1.51
CA PRO A 14 -56.59 1.29 2.17
C PRO A 14 -55.76 2.14 1.20
N ARG A 15 -56.29 3.31 0.85
CA ARG A 15 -55.59 4.34 0.08
C ARG A 15 -54.54 4.98 0.99
N PHE A 16 -53.31 4.46 0.96
CA PHE A 16 -52.18 5.01 1.70
C PHE A 16 -51.87 6.44 1.22
N ASP A 17 -51.95 7.40 2.14
CA ASP A 17 -51.83 8.83 1.85
C ASP A 17 -50.37 9.22 1.55
N THR A 18 -50.02 9.24 0.27
CA THR A 18 -48.68 9.53 -0.27
C THR A 18 -48.15 10.92 0.10
N LYS A 19 -49.00 11.86 0.53
CA LYS A 19 -48.55 13.21 0.91
C LYS A 19 -47.79 13.24 2.24
N LEU A 20 -48.13 12.37 3.18
CA LEU A 20 -47.52 12.40 4.53
C LEU A 20 -46.07 11.88 4.51
N ARG A 21 -45.79 10.86 3.68
CA ARG A 21 -44.43 10.31 3.53
C ARG A 21 -43.48 11.24 2.77
N PHE A 22 -43.98 11.93 1.74
CA PHE A 22 -43.17 12.92 1.02
C PHE A 22 -42.79 14.11 1.91
N THR A 23 -43.72 14.56 2.76
CA THR A 23 -43.48 15.68 3.68
C THR A 23 -42.43 15.33 4.74
N LEU A 24 -42.44 14.09 5.26
CA LEU A 24 -41.42 13.62 6.21
C LEU A 24 -40.03 13.51 5.58
N VAL A 25 -39.92 12.99 4.37
CA VAL A 25 -38.63 12.88 3.66
C VAL A 25 -38.05 14.26 3.32
N VAL A 26 -38.90 15.21 2.90
CA VAL A 26 -38.44 16.60 2.65
C VAL A 26 -37.99 17.28 3.95
N PHE A 27 -38.65 17.00 5.07
CA PHE A 27 -38.26 17.54 6.37
C PHE A 27 -36.93 16.97 6.87
N GLU A 28 -36.68 15.66 6.69
CA GLU A 28 -35.37 15.05 7.00
C GLU A 28 -34.24 15.62 6.13
N ILE A 29 -34.47 15.80 4.83
CA ILE A 29 -33.48 16.41 3.93
C ILE A 29 -33.20 17.86 4.31
N ALA A 30 -34.22 18.64 4.68
CA ALA A 30 -34.05 20.01 5.13
C ALA A 30 -33.27 20.09 6.45
N LEU A 31 -33.50 19.16 7.39
CA LEU A 31 -32.73 19.04 8.63
C LEU A 31 -31.27 18.70 8.36
N ILE A 32 -30.99 17.76 7.44
CA ILE A 32 -29.63 17.40 7.05
C ILE A 32 -28.91 18.60 6.41
N LEU A 33 -29.56 19.34 5.52
CA LEU A 33 -28.99 20.53 4.89
C LEU A 33 -28.73 21.66 5.89
N LEU A 34 -29.63 21.87 6.86
CA LEU A 34 -29.42 22.82 7.96
C LEU A 34 -28.24 22.39 8.86
N CYS A 35 -28.08 21.10 9.13
CA CYS A 35 -26.91 20.58 9.85
C CYS A 35 -25.61 20.82 9.07
N PHE A 36 -25.59 20.59 7.75
CA PHE A 36 -24.41 20.86 6.92
C PHE A 36 -24.06 22.36 6.86
N LEU A 37 -25.06 23.25 6.82
CA LEU A 37 -24.83 24.70 6.86
C LEU A 37 -24.30 25.15 8.24
N ALA A 38 -24.76 24.55 9.33
CA ALA A 38 -24.24 24.83 10.67
C ALA A 38 -22.79 24.36 10.87
N ILE A 39 -22.44 23.16 10.37
CA ILE A 39 -21.06 22.63 10.43
C ILE A 39 -20.10 23.50 9.61
N ASN A 40 -20.54 24.01 8.47
CA ASN A 40 -19.73 24.92 7.64
C ASN A 40 -19.62 26.32 8.24
N ALA A 41 -20.59 26.77 9.04
CA ALA A 41 -20.53 28.06 9.74
C ALA A 41 -19.54 28.03 10.92
N GLU A 42 -19.39 26.92 11.63
CA GLU A 42 -18.38 26.75 12.70
C GLU A 42 -16.95 26.63 12.17
N SER A 43 -16.76 26.14 10.94
CA SER A 43 -15.42 26.00 10.35
C SER A 43 -14.76 27.36 10.01
N HIS A 44 -15.53 28.43 9.86
CA HIS A 44 -15.00 29.73 9.43
C HIS A 44 -14.65 30.67 10.60
N ASP A 45 -15.24 30.46 11.79
CA ASP A 45 -14.93 31.23 13.02
C ASP A 45 -13.72 30.66 13.77
N HIS A 46 -13.44 29.35 13.66
CA HIS A 46 -12.33 28.70 14.36
C HIS A 46 -10.92 29.08 13.84
N GLN A 47 -10.78 29.72 12.67
CA GLN A 47 -9.49 30.14 12.14
C GLN A 47 -9.04 31.56 12.53
N LEU A 48 -9.92 32.42 13.08
CA LEU A 48 -9.58 33.82 13.40
C LEU A 48 -9.22 34.07 14.88
N GLN A 49 -9.40 33.09 15.76
CA GLN A 49 -9.13 33.25 17.20
C GLN A 49 -7.85 32.56 17.71
N GLN A 50 -7.14 31.79 16.87
CA GLN A 50 -5.93 31.06 17.28
C GLN A 50 -4.64 31.89 17.19
N GLN A 51 -4.73 33.20 17.49
CA GLN A 51 -3.56 34.09 17.59
C GLN A 51 -3.46 34.86 18.92
N SER A 52 -4.32 34.63 19.91
CA SER A 52 -4.15 35.28 21.22
C SER A 52 -4.88 34.52 22.34
N ALA A 53 -4.15 33.67 23.08
CA ALA A 53 -4.23 33.52 24.55
C ALA A 53 -3.57 32.20 25.01
N GLU A 54 -2.46 32.33 25.73
CA GLU A 54 -1.92 31.29 26.60
C GLU A 54 -2.85 31.07 27.81
N ARG A 55 -2.90 29.81 28.30
CA ARG A 55 -2.84 29.37 29.73
C ARG A 55 -3.89 28.31 30.10
N GLY A 56 -3.41 27.14 30.56
CA GLY A 56 -4.16 26.19 31.40
C GLY A 56 -4.20 24.75 30.87
N SER A 57 -3.70 23.80 31.65
CA SER A 57 -3.51 22.36 31.39
C SER A 57 -4.84 21.58 31.34
N GLU A 58 -5.00 20.41 30.68
CA GLU A 58 -4.32 19.12 30.92
C GLU A 58 -4.54 18.10 29.77
N ASN A 59 -3.56 17.20 29.64
CA ASN A 59 -3.59 15.84 29.04
C ASN A 59 -3.72 15.67 27.51
N VAL A 60 -2.69 16.11 26.78
CA VAL A 60 -2.32 15.47 25.51
C VAL A 60 -1.40 14.29 25.82
N ILE A 61 -1.86 13.08 25.51
CA ILE A 61 -1.02 11.88 25.54
C ILE A 61 0.08 12.07 24.48
N SER A 62 1.24 12.50 24.94
CA SER A 62 2.45 12.62 24.13
C SER A 62 2.94 11.23 23.77
N HIS A 63 2.80 10.84 22.50
CA HIS A 63 3.42 9.62 21.99
C HIS A 63 4.94 9.80 21.95
N SER A 64 5.63 9.11 22.85
CA SER A 64 7.09 9.03 22.89
C SER A 64 7.56 8.09 21.78
N CYS A 65 8.30 8.62 20.79
CA CYS A 65 9.02 7.78 19.84
C CYS A 65 10.41 7.47 20.41
N ILE A 66 10.94 6.28 20.14
CA ILE A 66 12.24 5.78 20.64
C ILE A 66 13.42 6.74 20.38
N HIS A 67 13.29 7.68 19.45
CA HIS A 67 14.31 8.70 19.16
C HIS A 67 14.41 9.83 20.20
N ASP A 68 13.39 10.07 21.01
CA ASP A 68 13.41 11.18 21.98
C ASP A 68 14.33 10.87 23.18
N GLN A 69 14.41 9.59 23.58
CA GLN A 69 15.27 9.14 24.68
C GLN A 69 16.78 9.20 24.36
N ILE A 70 17.17 9.09 23.10
CA ILE A 70 18.60 9.10 22.70
C ILE A 70 19.16 10.53 22.64
N ILE A 71 18.32 11.54 22.39
CA ILE A 71 18.72 12.96 22.37
C ILE A 71 18.85 13.53 23.79
N GLU A 72 17.99 13.11 24.71
CA GLU A 72 18.01 13.47 26.14
C GLU A 72 19.28 12.96 26.86
N GLU A 73 19.70 11.72 26.59
CA GLU A 73 20.92 11.15 27.19
C GLU A 73 22.19 11.94 26.83
N ARG A 74 22.25 12.53 25.63
CA ARG A 74 23.38 13.36 25.19
C ARG A 74 23.37 14.78 25.75
N LYS A 75 22.26 15.24 26.33
CA LYS A 75 22.13 16.58 26.90
C LYS A 75 22.51 16.67 28.38
N ARG A 76 22.79 15.54 29.06
CA ARG A 76 23.21 15.56 30.46
C ARG A 76 24.70 15.95 30.57
N PRO A 77 25.04 17.11 31.16
CA PRO A 77 26.43 17.47 31.40
C PRO A 77 26.87 16.78 32.70
N GLY A 78 27.71 15.74 32.61
CA GLY A 78 28.30 15.17 33.82
C GLY A 78 28.84 13.76 33.68
N ARG A 79 29.98 13.60 33.01
CA ARG A 79 31.05 12.71 33.49
C ARG A 79 32.36 13.05 32.78
N GLN A 80 33.24 13.68 33.54
CA GLN A 80 34.57 14.10 33.14
C GLN A 80 35.45 12.86 32.93
N GLY A 81 35.65 12.50 31.65
CA GLY A 81 36.50 11.41 31.21
C GLY A 81 37.64 11.95 30.33
N ARG A 82 38.81 12.13 30.95
CA ARG A 82 40.18 12.20 30.40
C ARG A 82 40.29 12.51 28.90
N ALA A 83 40.67 13.76 28.61
CA ALA A 83 41.29 14.16 27.35
C ALA A 83 42.61 13.38 27.16
N LEU A 84 42.73 12.65 26.05
CA LEU A 84 44.01 12.23 25.48
C LEU A 84 43.80 11.93 23.99
N LEU A 85 44.64 12.58 23.17
CA LEU A 85 44.80 12.50 21.71
C LEU A 85 43.83 13.37 20.89
N GLY A 86 44.31 14.58 20.57
CA GLY A 86 43.71 15.47 19.59
C GLY A 86 43.79 14.85 18.20
N ILE A 87 42.64 14.40 17.70
CA ILE A 87 42.41 14.19 16.27
C ILE A 87 42.15 15.58 15.68
N PRO A 88 42.81 15.97 14.57
CA PRO A 88 42.61 17.28 13.98
C PRO A 88 41.13 17.48 13.63
N GLU A 89 40.59 18.61 14.10
CA GLU A 89 39.19 19.04 14.02
C GLU A 89 38.65 19.14 12.59
N SER A 90 39.51 18.95 11.58
CA SER A 90 39.16 18.96 10.15
C SER A 90 38.41 17.72 9.66
N SER A 91 38.35 16.62 10.43
CA SER A 91 37.67 15.38 10.00
C SER A 91 36.26 15.18 10.56
N LEU A 92 35.76 16.09 11.40
CA LEU A 92 34.43 15.97 12.06
C LEU A 92 33.28 16.66 11.31
N GLN A 93 33.52 17.18 10.10
CA GLN A 93 32.57 18.06 9.40
C GLN A 93 32.19 17.63 7.97
N GLN A 94 32.42 16.38 7.57
CA GLN A 94 31.55 15.76 6.57
C GLN A 94 30.41 15.07 7.30
N LYS A 95 29.45 15.86 7.79
CA LYS A 95 28.14 15.31 8.12
C LYS A 95 27.57 14.83 6.79
N ASP A 96 27.49 13.51 6.57
CA ASP A 96 26.88 12.98 5.35
C ASP A 96 25.50 13.62 5.18
N VAL A 97 25.40 14.48 4.17
CA VAL A 97 24.20 15.27 3.93
C VAL A 97 23.15 14.30 3.44
N LYS A 98 22.13 14.07 4.28
CA LYS A 98 20.97 13.24 3.89
C LYS A 98 20.27 13.89 2.70
N GLN A 99 19.86 13.06 1.75
CA GLN A 99 19.18 13.45 0.51
C GLN A 99 17.86 12.70 0.38
N PRO A 100 16.88 13.22 -0.39
CA PRO A 100 15.68 12.47 -0.76
C PRO A 100 16.01 11.08 -1.31
N ILE A 101 15.34 10.04 -0.82
CA ILE A 101 15.54 8.67 -1.32
C ILE A 101 15.24 8.57 -2.82
N ARG A 102 16.10 7.87 -3.56
CA ARG A 102 15.92 7.59 -4.99
C ARG A 102 15.47 6.15 -5.20
N ILE A 103 14.21 5.95 -5.58
CA ILE A 103 13.64 4.61 -5.81
C ILE A 103 13.62 4.34 -7.31
N PHE A 104 14.27 3.26 -7.73
CA PHE A 104 14.21 2.77 -9.11
C PHE A 104 13.12 1.70 -9.25
N LEU A 105 12.18 1.91 -10.18
CA LEU A 105 11.08 0.99 -10.45
C LEU A 105 11.39 0.17 -11.72
N ASN A 106 11.64 -1.14 -11.57
CA ASN A 106 11.82 -2.06 -12.70
C ASN A 106 10.49 -2.76 -13.05
N TYR A 107 10.06 -2.67 -14.30
CA TYR A 107 8.82 -3.27 -14.80
C TYR A 107 9.06 -4.45 -15.77
N ASP A 108 10.28 -4.93 -15.92
CA ASP A 108 10.64 -5.90 -16.97
C ASP A 108 9.99 -7.27 -16.77
N ALA A 109 9.66 -7.60 -15.52
CA ALA A 109 8.96 -8.84 -15.17
C ALA A 109 7.44 -8.76 -15.41
N VAL A 110 6.86 -7.58 -15.65
CA VAL A 110 5.40 -7.38 -15.72
C VAL A 110 4.79 -8.03 -16.97
N GLY A 111 4.13 -9.16 -16.79
CA GLY A 111 3.47 -9.93 -17.86
C GLY A 111 4.44 -10.85 -18.62
N HIS A 112 5.63 -11.07 -18.08
CA HIS A 112 6.69 -11.86 -18.70
C HIS A 112 7.02 -13.15 -17.94
N SER A 113 6.48 -13.38 -16.74
CA SER A 113 6.63 -14.62 -15.98
C SER A 113 5.69 -15.71 -16.51
N PRO A 114 6.18 -16.73 -17.25
CA PRO A 114 5.33 -17.69 -17.94
C PRO A 114 4.51 -18.59 -16.99
N GLU A 115 5.00 -18.82 -15.77
CA GLU A 115 4.34 -19.69 -14.79
C GLU A 115 3.42 -18.93 -13.83
N ARG A 116 3.44 -17.59 -13.84
CA ARG A 116 2.83 -16.75 -12.79
C ARG A 116 1.99 -15.58 -13.31
N ASP A 117 2.25 -15.11 -14.53
CA ASP A 117 1.48 -14.03 -15.14
C ASP A 117 0.38 -14.59 -16.05
N CYS A 118 -0.84 -14.13 -15.85
CA CYS A 118 -1.97 -14.44 -16.74
C CYS A 118 -1.80 -13.72 -18.08
N ARG A 119 -1.71 -14.48 -19.19
CA ARG A 119 -1.57 -13.93 -20.55
C ARG A 119 -2.87 -14.05 -21.34
N LYS A 120 -3.64 -15.10 -21.09
CA LYS A 120 -4.97 -15.35 -21.66
C LYS A 120 -5.93 -15.91 -20.61
N VAL A 121 -7.22 -15.77 -20.87
CA VAL A 121 -8.28 -16.35 -20.04
C VAL A 121 -8.15 -17.89 -20.10
N GLY A 122 -8.27 -18.54 -18.93
CA GLY A 122 -8.12 -19.99 -18.81
C GLY A 122 -6.67 -20.46 -18.63
N ASP A 123 -5.68 -19.56 -18.60
CA ASP A 123 -4.32 -19.92 -18.18
C ASP A 123 -4.35 -20.45 -16.74
N ILE A 124 -3.53 -21.47 -16.48
CA ILE A 124 -3.33 -22.02 -15.13
C ILE A 124 -1.94 -21.62 -14.65
N VAL A 125 -1.90 -20.77 -13.62
CA VAL A 125 -0.66 -20.19 -13.08
C VAL A 125 -0.47 -20.56 -11.61
N LYS A 126 0.78 -20.49 -11.13
CA LYS A 126 1.15 -20.80 -9.74
C LYS A 126 0.93 -19.58 -8.83
N LEU A 127 0.20 -19.77 -7.74
CA LEU A 127 0.26 -18.90 -6.56
C LEU A 127 1.03 -19.63 -5.47
N GLY A 128 2.08 -18.99 -4.92
CA GLY A 128 3.05 -19.69 -4.07
C GLY A 128 3.87 -20.72 -4.85
N GLU A 129 4.27 -21.82 -4.22
CA GLU A 129 5.07 -22.92 -4.80
C GLU A 129 4.32 -24.28 -4.75
N PRO A 130 3.24 -24.47 -5.54
CA PRO A 130 2.40 -25.65 -5.42
C PRO A 130 3.14 -26.93 -5.84
N PRO A 131 2.94 -28.05 -5.12
CA PRO A 131 3.61 -29.31 -5.44
C PRO A 131 3.18 -29.84 -6.81
N VAL A 132 4.18 -30.30 -7.58
CA VAL A 132 4.06 -30.77 -8.98
C VAL A 132 3.09 -31.96 -9.15
N ALA A 133 2.88 -32.76 -8.10
CA ALA A 133 2.08 -33.98 -8.12
C ALA A 133 0.55 -33.76 -8.04
N SER A 134 0.09 -32.53 -8.08
CA SER A 134 -1.30 -32.20 -7.77
C SER A 134 -2.10 -31.98 -9.06
N LEU A 135 -2.69 -33.08 -9.57
CA LEU A 135 -3.77 -33.06 -10.58
C LEU A 135 -5.01 -33.80 -10.02
N PRO A 136 -6.17 -33.13 -9.93
CA PRO A 136 -6.35 -31.68 -10.00
C PRO A 136 -5.96 -31.10 -8.64
N GLY A 137 -4.77 -30.53 -8.56
CA GLY A 137 -4.26 -29.92 -7.34
C GLY A 137 -5.18 -28.83 -6.84
N THR A 138 -5.10 -28.55 -5.54
CA THR A 138 -5.94 -27.55 -4.87
C THR A 138 -6.01 -26.28 -5.72
N ALA A 139 -7.15 -26.10 -6.38
CA ALA A 139 -7.39 -24.92 -7.20
C ALA A 139 -7.67 -23.76 -6.25
N CYS A 140 -7.01 -22.64 -6.45
CA CYS A 140 -7.32 -21.44 -5.70
C CYS A 140 -8.77 -21.04 -6.05
N ASN A 141 -9.65 -20.94 -5.05
CA ASN A 141 -10.90 -20.22 -5.24
C ASN A 141 -10.68 -18.76 -4.83
N PRO A 142 -10.56 -17.80 -5.78
CA PRO A 142 -10.43 -16.38 -5.43
C PRO A 142 -11.60 -15.84 -4.62
N TYR A 143 -12.77 -16.49 -4.71
CA TYR A 143 -13.99 -16.18 -3.96
C TYR A 143 -14.24 -17.14 -2.80
N GLY A 144 -13.27 -18.01 -2.48
CA GLY A 144 -13.37 -18.96 -1.39
C GLY A 144 -13.42 -18.20 -0.07
N ASP A 145 -14.41 -18.52 0.75
CA ASP A 145 -14.50 -18.09 2.14
C ASP A 145 -14.46 -19.36 3.03
N PRO A 146 -13.38 -19.58 3.80
CA PRO A 146 -12.22 -18.71 3.99
C PRO A 146 -11.25 -18.73 2.79
N PRO A 147 -10.50 -17.64 2.56
CA PRO A 147 -9.44 -17.65 1.56
C PRO A 147 -8.43 -18.76 1.91
N LEU A 148 -8.18 -19.64 0.94
CA LEU A 148 -7.12 -20.64 1.09
C LEU A 148 -5.77 -19.90 1.16
N TYR A 149 -5.19 -19.88 2.35
CA TYR A 149 -3.81 -19.50 2.57
C TYR A 149 -2.92 -20.70 2.26
N GLY A 150 -2.33 -20.73 1.07
CA GLY A 150 -1.42 -21.81 0.68
C GLY A 150 -1.14 -21.85 -0.82
N ASP A 151 -0.16 -22.69 -1.17
CA ASP A 151 0.25 -22.88 -2.55
C ASP A 151 -0.84 -23.54 -3.38
N CYS A 152 -1.22 -22.94 -4.50
CA CYS A 152 -2.33 -23.42 -5.30
C CYS A 152 -2.20 -23.04 -6.79
N TRP A 153 -3.01 -23.71 -7.60
CA TRP A 153 -3.13 -23.42 -9.03
C TRP A 153 -4.31 -22.47 -9.27
N TYR A 154 -4.05 -21.36 -9.95
CA TYR A 154 -5.02 -20.30 -10.19
C TYR A 154 -5.48 -20.30 -11.65
N ASN A 155 -6.79 -20.21 -11.86
CA ASN A 155 -7.39 -20.10 -13.18
C ASN A 155 -7.62 -18.62 -13.53
N CYS A 156 -6.87 -18.15 -14.53
CA CYS A 156 -6.86 -16.76 -14.96
C CYS A 156 -8.19 -16.31 -15.58
N THR A 157 -8.69 -15.17 -15.11
CA THR A 157 -9.85 -14.48 -15.67
C THR A 157 -9.42 -13.31 -16.56
N VAL A 158 -10.39 -12.64 -17.20
CA VAL A 158 -10.12 -11.40 -17.96
C VAL A 158 -9.57 -10.29 -17.06
N ASP A 159 -9.93 -10.30 -15.78
CA ASP A 159 -9.49 -9.30 -14.82
C ASP A 159 -8.04 -9.51 -14.36
N ASP A 160 -7.46 -10.68 -14.60
CA ASP A 160 -6.07 -10.97 -14.24
C ASP A 160 -5.08 -10.65 -15.36
N ILE A 161 -5.54 -10.24 -16.54
CA ILE A 161 -4.66 -9.91 -17.67
C ILE A 161 -4.21 -8.44 -17.58
N SER A 162 -2.90 -8.22 -17.45
CA SER A 162 -2.27 -6.88 -17.42
C SER A 162 -2.20 -6.23 -18.80
N GLY A 163 -3.36 -5.80 -19.32
CA GLY A 163 -3.46 -5.02 -20.55
C GLY A 163 -2.81 -3.62 -20.46
N LYS A 164 -2.84 -2.87 -21.56
CA LYS A 164 -2.20 -1.53 -21.64
C LYS A 164 -2.71 -0.56 -20.57
N ASP A 165 -4.02 -0.54 -20.31
CA ASP A 165 -4.64 0.32 -19.30
C ASP A 165 -4.14 0.01 -17.89
N LYS A 166 -4.18 -1.27 -17.49
CA LYS A 166 -3.64 -1.73 -16.20
C LYS A 166 -2.15 -1.44 -16.03
N LYS A 167 -1.34 -1.66 -17.08
CA LYS A 167 0.08 -1.30 -17.08
C LYS A 167 0.32 0.20 -16.92
N HIS A 168 -0.57 1.05 -17.45
CA HIS A 168 -0.51 2.50 -17.26
C HIS A 168 -0.86 2.88 -15.82
N ARG A 169 -1.97 2.35 -15.28
CA ARG A 169 -2.39 2.57 -13.89
C ARG A 169 -1.33 2.11 -12.88
N LEU A 170 -0.72 0.96 -13.11
CA LEU A 170 0.38 0.44 -12.30
C LEU A 170 1.56 1.41 -12.25
N ARG A 171 1.99 1.93 -13.40
CA ARG A 171 3.08 2.92 -13.49
C ARG A 171 2.74 4.21 -12.78
N LYS A 172 1.51 4.71 -12.97
CA LYS A 172 1.02 5.92 -12.28
C LYS A 172 1.05 5.71 -10.76
N ALA A 173 0.46 4.63 -10.26
CA ALA A 173 0.33 4.35 -8.84
C ALA A 173 1.71 4.20 -8.16
N LEU A 174 2.58 3.35 -8.70
CA LEU A 174 3.93 3.16 -8.13
C LEU A 174 4.84 4.38 -8.28
N GLY A 175 4.68 5.15 -9.36
CA GLY A 175 5.35 6.44 -9.53
C GLY A 175 4.96 7.43 -8.42
N GLN A 176 3.66 7.53 -8.12
CA GLN A 176 3.14 8.35 -7.03
C GLN A 176 3.62 7.86 -5.66
N THR A 177 3.67 6.54 -5.43
CA THR A 177 4.25 5.95 -4.21
C THR A 177 5.74 6.30 -4.07
N SER A 178 6.53 6.16 -5.14
CA SER A 178 7.94 6.55 -5.17
C SER A 178 8.12 8.04 -4.84
N ASP A 179 7.33 8.91 -5.45
CA ASP A 179 7.36 10.35 -5.19
C ASP A 179 6.98 10.70 -3.74
N TRP A 180 6.05 9.94 -3.15
CA TRP A 180 5.68 10.09 -1.75
C TRP A 180 6.87 9.78 -0.84
N PHE A 181 7.54 8.64 -1.02
CA PHE A 181 8.72 8.28 -0.22
C PHE A 181 9.90 9.22 -0.45
N LYS A 182 10.10 9.68 -1.69
CA LYS A 182 11.12 10.69 -2.02
C LYS A 182 10.93 11.97 -1.20
N ARG A 183 9.69 12.40 -0.97
CA ARG A 183 9.39 13.56 -0.10
C ARG A 183 9.47 13.23 1.39
N ALA A 184 9.11 12.01 1.78
CA ALA A 184 9.02 11.60 3.18
C ALA A 184 10.36 11.22 3.81
N LEU A 185 11.31 10.69 3.02
CA LEU A 185 12.53 10.08 3.53
C LEU A 185 13.79 10.80 3.06
N ALA A 186 14.60 11.23 4.02
CA ALA A 186 15.97 11.69 3.81
C ALA A 186 16.96 10.61 4.25
N VAL A 187 17.74 10.09 3.30
CA VAL A 187 18.69 8.98 3.48
C VAL A 187 20.11 9.40 3.17
N GLU A 188 21.08 8.66 3.68
CA GLU A 188 22.44 8.75 3.16
C GLU A 188 22.47 8.09 1.76
N PRO A 189 22.80 8.83 0.68
CA PRO A 189 22.70 8.28 -0.67
C PRO A 189 23.78 7.21 -0.90
N VAL A 190 23.43 6.18 -1.67
CA VAL A 190 24.39 5.20 -2.18
C VAL A 190 25.48 5.92 -2.97
N LYS A 191 26.74 5.60 -2.65
CA LYS A 191 27.91 6.15 -3.34
C LYS A 191 28.20 5.33 -4.60
N GLY A 192 28.08 5.95 -5.76
CA GLY A 192 28.18 5.27 -7.05
C GLY A 192 26.89 4.52 -7.42
N ASN A 193 27.00 3.51 -8.28
CA ASN A 193 25.86 2.71 -8.71
C ASN A 193 25.46 1.69 -7.63
N LEU A 194 24.17 1.52 -7.42
CA LEU A 194 23.62 0.52 -6.51
C LEU A 194 23.76 -0.88 -7.14
N ARG A 195 24.62 -1.71 -6.55
CA ARG A 195 24.85 -3.08 -7.00
C ARG A 195 24.10 -4.07 -6.12
N LEU A 196 23.42 -5.02 -6.74
CA LEU A 196 22.75 -6.11 -6.04
C LEU A 196 23.68 -7.31 -5.89
N SER A 197 23.47 -8.12 -4.86
CA SER A 197 24.24 -9.34 -4.70
C SER A 197 23.80 -10.36 -5.77
N GLY A 198 24.75 -11.11 -6.32
CA GLY A 198 24.60 -11.88 -7.56
C GLY A 198 23.67 -13.10 -7.50
N TYR A 199 22.70 -13.14 -6.58
CA TYR A 199 21.71 -14.21 -6.51
C TYR A 199 20.78 -14.21 -7.73
N SER A 200 20.28 -15.40 -8.10
CA SER A 200 19.51 -15.59 -9.31
C SER A 200 18.11 -14.95 -9.26
N ALA A 201 17.44 -14.91 -8.11
CA ALA A 201 16.10 -14.36 -8.00
C ALA A 201 15.89 -13.57 -6.70
N CYS A 202 15.19 -12.44 -6.80
CA CYS A 202 14.85 -11.56 -5.68
C CYS A 202 13.35 -11.63 -5.36
N GLY A 203 13.03 -11.89 -4.09
CA GLY A 203 11.68 -11.77 -3.53
C GLY A 203 10.94 -13.10 -3.37
N GLN A 204 9.63 -13.00 -3.18
CA GLN A 204 8.76 -14.14 -2.85
C GLN A 204 8.16 -14.82 -4.09
N ASP A 205 7.66 -16.05 -3.91
CA ASP A 205 6.99 -16.87 -4.93
C ASP A 205 7.82 -17.03 -6.20
N GLY A 206 9.00 -17.67 -6.09
CA GLY A 206 9.96 -17.82 -7.19
C GLY A 206 10.71 -16.53 -7.56
N GLY A 207 10.40 -15.41 -6.89
CA GLY A 207 11.10 -14.13 -7.04
C GLY A 207 11.05 -13.55 -8.46
N VAL A 208 11.87 -12.54 -8.69
CA VAL A 208 12.12 -11.93 -10.00
C VAL A 208 13.59 -12.15 -10.36
N GLN A 209 13.83 -12.67 -11.56
CA GLN A 209 15.18 -12.88 -12.08
C GLN A 209 15.90 -11.54 -12.19
N LEU A 210 17.05 -11.42 -11.53
CA LEU A 210 17.84 -10.19 -11.57
C LEU A 210 18.57 -10.05 -12.92
N PRO A 211 18.49 -8.89 -13.61
CA PRO A 211 19.33 -8.61 -14.77
C PRO A 211 20.81 -8.64 -14.38
N ARG A 212 21.66 -9.24 -15.23
CA ARG A 212 23.12 -9.29 -14.98
C ARG A 212 23.73 -7.90 -14.77
N GLY A 213 23.23 -6.89 -15.49
CA GLY A 213 23.67 -5.50 -15.34
C GLY A 213 23.54 -4.96 -13.92
N TYR A 214 22.57 -5.43 -13.11
CA TYR A 214 22.41 -4.95 -11.72
C TYR A 214 23.51 -5.48 -10.79
N VAL A 215 24.15 -6.58 -11.17
CA VAL A 215 25.26 -7.19 -10.44
C VAL A 215 26.58 -6.61 -10.94
N GLU A 216 26.76 -6.49 -12.26
CA GLU A 216 28.01 -6.09 -12.90
C GLU A 216 28.22 -4.56 -12.89
N GLU A 217 27.24 -3.79 -13.37
CA GLU A 217 27.34 -2.33 -13.52
C GLU A 217 26.62 -1.58 -12.39
N GLY A 218 25.56 -2.17 -11.85
CA GLY A 218 24.66 -1.56 -10.87
C GLY A 218 23.68 -0.56 -11.49
N VAL A 219 22.72 -0.14 -10.68
CA VAL A 219 21.71 0.85 -11.06
C VAL A 219 22.22 2.24 -10.66
N ALA A 220 22.38 3.12 -11.66
CA ALA A 220 22.74 4.51 -11.42
C ALA A 220 21.61 5.28 -10.72
N ASP A 221 21.99 6.28 -9.93
CA ASP A 221 21.06 7.19 -9.25
C ASP A 221 19.95 6.51 -8.44
N ALA A 222 20.25 5.36 -7.82
CA ALA A 222 19.30 4.58 -7.04
C ALA A 222 19.81 4.32 -5.62
N ASP A 223 18.86 4.33 -4.69
CA ASP A 223 19.02 4.03 -3.28
C ASP A 223 18.26 2.77 -2.86
N LEU A 224 17.28 2.38 -3.67
CA LEU A 224 16.42 1.20 -3.56
C LEU A 224 15.91 0.80 -4.95
N VAL A 225 15.97 -0.50 -5.28
CA VAL A 225 15.37 -1.07 -6.50
C VAL A 225 14.10 -1.82 -6.14
N LEU A 226 12.96 -1.46 -6.73
CA LEU A 226 11.72 -2.22 -6.62
C LEU A 226 11.47 -2.97 -7.92
N LEU A 227 11.48 -4.30 -7.85
CA LEU A 227 11.12 -5.20 -8.94
C LEU A 227 9.60 -5.38 -8.93
N VAL A 228 8.94 -4.97 -10.00
CA VAL A 228 7.49 -4.92 -10.08
C VAL A 228 6.95 -6.13 -10.84
N THR A 229 5.93 -6.78 -10.29
CA THR A 229 5.16 -7.82 -10.96
C THR A 229 3.66 -7.56 -10.89
N THR A 230 2.91 -8.27 -11.75
CA THR A 230 1.44 -8.23 -11.74
C THR A 230 0.88 -9.64 -11.79
N ARG A 231 1.17 -10.42 -10.75
CA ARG A 231 0.69 -11.79 -10.55
C ARG A 231 -0.66 -11.75 -9.84
N PRO A 232 -1.58 -12.68 -10.13
CA PRO A 232 -2.83 -12.79 -9.38
C PRO A 232 -2.55 -13.01 -7.89
N THR A 233 -3.49 -12.60 -7.06
CA THR A 233 -3.50 -12.89 -5.61
C THR A 233 -4.68 -13.81 -5.27
N THR A 234 -5.06 -13.95 -4.01
CA THR A 234 -6.35 -14.52 -3.59
C THR A 234 -7.07 -13.54 -2.65
N GLY A 235 -8.39 -13.70 -2.51
CA GLY A 235 -9.19 -12.82 -1.65
C GLY A 235 -9.07 -11.34 -2.00
N ASN A 236 -8.99 -10.51 -0.95
CA ASN A 236 -8.94 -9.04 -1.05
C ASN A 236 -7.52 -8.46 -1.06
N THR A 237 -6.49 -9.28 -1.33
CA THR A 237 -5.10 -8.79 -1.36
C THR A 237 -4.85 -8.00 -2.64
N LEU A 238 -4.80 -6.67 -2.54
CA LEU A 238 -4.52 -5.77 -3.66
C LEU A 238 -3.07 -5.84 -4.14
N ALA A 239 -2.14 -5.87 -3.20
CA ALA A 239 -0.71 -5.89 -3.43
C ALA A 239 0.00 -6.59 -2.26
N TRP A 240 1.25 -6.94 -2.47
CA TRP A 240 2.17 -7.34 -1.41
C TRP A 240 3.57 -6.89 -1.79
N ALA A 241 4.45 -6.69 -0.80
CA ALA A 241 5.86 -6.51 -1.07
C ALA A 241 6.77 -7.09 0.01
N VAL A 242 7.98 -7.48 -0.41
CA VAL A 242 9.01 -8.02 0.48
C VAL A 242 10.38 -7.44 0.14
N ALA A 243 11.17 -7.15 1.17
CA ALA A 243 12.60 -6.89 0.99
C ALA A 243 13.30 -8.21 0.62
N CYS A 244 14.17 -8.17 -0.39
CA CYS A 244 14.92 -9.35 -0.83
C CYS A 244 16.44 -9.18 -0.67
N GLU A 245 16.93 -7.94 -0.71
CA GLU A 245 18.36 -7.62 -0.61
C GLU A 245 18.56 -6.50 0.40
N ARG A 246 19.61 -6.65 1.21
CA ARG A 246 20.04 -5.65 2.18
C ARG A 246 21.53 -5.42 2.03
N ASP A 247 21.96 -4.19 2.31
CA ASP A 247 23.37 -3.86 2.38
C ASP A 247 24.03 -4.36 3.68
N GLN A 248 25.33 -4.11 3.84
CA GLN A 248 26.10 -4.52 5.00
C GLN A 248 25.66 -3.86 6.33
N TRP A 249 24.82 -2.83 6.27
CA TRP A 249 24.25 -2.14 7.42
C TRP A 249 22.79 -2.54 7.68
N GLY A 250 22.27 -3.50 6.90
CA GLY A 250 20.91 -4.01 7.03
C GLY A 250 19.85 -3.12 6.37
N ARG A 251 20.24 -2.06 5.67
CA ARG A 251 19.30 -1.23 4.91
C ARG A 251 18.84 -2.00 3.67
N ALA A 252 17.54 -1.98 3.40
CA ALA A 252 16.99 -2.58 2.19
C ALA A 252 17.48 -1.84 0.93
N ILE A 253 17.99 -2.62 -0.03
CA ILE A 253 18.50 -2.11 -1.32
C ILE A 253 17.74 -2.69 -2.51
N ALA A 254 17.03 -3.81 -2.34
CA ALA A 254 16.02 -4.23 -3.30
C ALA A 254 14.81 -4.88 -2.62
N GLY A 255 13.66 -4.72 -3.26
CA GLY A 255 12.41 -5.37 -2.89
C GLY A 255 11.62 -5.83 -4.11
N HIS A 256 10.74 -6.80 -3.88
CA HIS A 256 9.79 -7.30 -4.86
C HIS A 256 8.41 -6.81 -4.48
N VAL A 257 7.76 -6.07 -5.39
CA VAL A 257 6.42 -5.52 -5.22
C VAL A 257 5.49 -6.15 -6.26
N ASN A 258 4.43 -6.79 -5.81
CA ASN A 258 3.40 -7.34 -6.68
C ASN A 258 2.11 -6.56 -6.53
N VAL A 259 1.46 -6.23 -7.64
CA VAL A 259 0.11 -5.64 -7.65
C VAL A 259 -0.82 -6.51 -8.46
N ALA A 260 -1.89 -6.98 -7.85
CA ALA A 260 -2.85 -7.86 -8.48
C ALA A 260 -3.57 -7.14 -9.64
N PRO A 261 -3.54 -7.68 -10.88
CA PRO A 261 -4.09 -7.01 -12.05
C PRO A 261 -5.58 -6.63 -11.93
N ARG A 262 -6.39 -7.45 -11.25
CA ARG A 262 -7.83 -7.22 -11.07
C ARG A 262 -8.16 -6.00 -10.19
N HIS A 263 -7.20 -5.53 -9.41
CA HIS A 263 -7.38 -4.36 -8.54
C HIS A 263 -6.84 -3.06 -9.18
N LEU A 264 -6.26 -3.15 -10.39
CA LEU A 264 -5.83 -1.99 -11.18
C LEU A 264 -7.03 -1.39 -11.93
N THR A 265 -8.04 -0.91 -11.20
CA THR A 265 -9.24 -0.23 -11.74
C THR A 265 -9.18 1.28 -11.52
N ALA A 266 -10.17 2.02 -12.00
CA ALA A 266 -10.24 3.49 -11.80
C ALA A 266 -10.75 3.87 -10.41
N GLU A 267 -11.62 3.04 -9.85
CA GLU A 267 -12.31 3.27 -8.58
C GLU A 267 -11.39 2.98 -7.38
N ALA A 268 -10.39 2.12 -7.58
CA ALA A 268 -9.49 1.68 -6.53
C ALA A 268 -8.29 2.60 -6.31
N GLU A 269 -8.15 3.75 -7.01
CA GLU A 269 -6.91 4.56 -6.99
C GLU A 269 -6.46 4.97 -5.58
N THR A 270 -7.36 5.49 -4.75
CA THR A 270 -7.02 5.95 -3.38
C THR A 270 -6.62 4.78 -2.49
N LEU A 271 -7.40 3.70 -2.51
CA LEU A 271 -7.13 2.50 -1.71
C LEU A 271 -5.80 1.87 -2.14
N LEU A 272 -5.59 1.72 -3.45
CA LEU A 272 -4.36 1.19 -4.02
C LEU A 272 -3.15 2.05 -3.62
N SER A 273 -3.28 3.38 -3.64
CA SER A 273 -2.19 4.27 -3.23
C SER A 273 -1.80 4.05 -1.77
N ALA A 274 -2.77 3.95 -0.87
CA ALA A 274 -2.54 3.68 0.55
C ALA A 274 -1.92 2.29 0.76
N THR A 275 -2.44 1.27 0.07
CA THR A 275 -1.87 -0.09 0.12
C THR A 275 -0.44 -0.11 -0.39
N LEU A 276 -0.11 0.52 -1.52
CA LEU A 276 1.26 0.52 -2.04
C LEU A 276 2.25 1.22 -1.10
N ILE A 277 1.83 2.29 -0.41
CA ILE A 277 2.67 2.90 0.64
C ILE A 277 2.90 1.88 1.76
N HIS A 278 1.86 1.22 2.25
CA HIS A 278 1.98 0.16 3.26
C HIS A 278 2.90 -0.99 2.81
N GLU A 279 2.76 -1.48 1.58
CA GLU A 279 3.61 -2.56 1.07
C GLU A 279 5.08 -2.13 0.94
N VAL A 280 5.34 -0.93 0.42
CA VAL A 280 6.72 -0.44 0.31
C VAL A 280 7.33 -0.14 1.69
N MET A 281 6.52 0.14 2.73
CA MET A 281 7.01 0.19 4.12
C MET A 281 7.58 -1.16 4.58
N HIS A 282 6.94 -2.29 4.25
CA HIS A 282 7.50 -3.63 4.52
C HIS A 282 8.87 -3.83 3.87
N VAL A 283 9.04 -3.35 2.64
CA VAL A 283 10.35 -3.39 1.95
C VAL A 283 11.39 -2.57 2.71
N LEU A 284 11.00 -1.38 3.19
CA LEU A 284 11.89 -0.50 3.95
C LEU A 284 12.18 -1.00 5.37
N GLY A 285 11.44 -2.01 5.86
CA GLY A 285 11.65 -2.68 7.14
C GLY A 285 10.71 -2.24 8.26
N PHE A 286 9.52 -1.74 7.92
CA PHE A 286 8.47 -1.34 8.87
C PHE A 286 7.24 -2.22 8.75
#